data_AF-A0A1T4V8S8-F1
#
_entry.id   AF-A0A1T4V8S8-F1
#
_cell.length_a   1.000
_cell.length_b   1.000
_cell.length_c   1.000
_cell.angle_alpha   90.00
_cell.angle_beta   90.00
_cell.angle_gamma   90.00
#
_symmetry.space_group_name_H-M   'P 1'
#
loop_
_entity.id
_entity.type
_entity.pdbx_description
1 polymer ?
#
loop_
_entity_poly.entity_id
_entity_poly.type
_entity_poly.pdbx_seq_one_letter_code
_entity_poly.pdbx_strand_id
1 'polypeptide(L)' 'MTQVTEKEAFSAYCRENVGLDAKEVADLANVPRRTFYDWWRTRRTAVELIIEGIKHRQEQA' A
#
# COMPACT_ATOMS: atom_id res chain seq x y z
N MET A 1 4.67 4.31 -21.04
CA MET A 1 4.31 5.32 -20.02
C MET A 1 3.44 4.75 -18.89
N THR A 2 3.36 3.44 -18.69
CA THR A 2 2.36 2.80 -17.80
C THR A 2 2.84 2.47 -16.38
N GLN A 3 4.14 2.22 -16.16
CA GLN A 3 4.61 1.83 -14.82
C GLN A 3 4.70 2.98 -13.81
N VAL A 4 5.03 4.20 -14.25
CA VAL A 4 5.15 5.37 -13.36
C VAL A 4 3.77 5.74 -12.82
N THR A 5 2.77 5.75 -13.69
CA THR A 5 1.38 6.05 -13.34
C THR A 5 0.78 5.04 -12.37
N GLU A 6 1.14 3.75 -12.47
CA GLU A 6 0.63 2.74 -11.53
C GLU A 6 1.28 2.80 -10.15
N LYS A 7 2.58 3.15 -10.06
CA LYS A 7 3.23 3.37 -8.77
C LYS A 7 2.68 4.61 -8.09
N GLU A 8 2.45 5.68 -8.85
CA GLU A 8 1.83 6.90 -8.35
C GLU A 8 0.40 6.67 -7.89
N ALA A 9 -0.41 5.93 -8.68
CA ALA A 9 -1.77 5.56 -8.29
C ALA A 9 -1.79 4.70 -7.02
N PHE A 10 -0.85 3.77 -6.87
CA PHE A 10 -0.77 2.96 -5.66
C PHE A 10 -0.36 3.79 -4.43
N SER A 11 0.62 4.67 -4.57
CA SER A 11 0.99 5.58 -3.49
C SER A 11 -0.14 6.55 -3.12
N ALA A 12 -0.91 7.04 -4.09
CA ALA A 12 -2.09 7.87 -3.84
C ALA A 12 -3.15 7.09 -3.06
N TYR A 13 -3.45 5.86 -3.48
CA TYR A 13 -4.37 4.97 -2.79
C TYR A 13 -3.97 4.74 -1.32
N CYS A 14 -2.69 4.49 -1.05
CA CYS A 14 -2.20 4.34 0.33
C CYS A 14 -2.41 5.64 1.15
N ARG A 15 -2.12 6.81 0.57
CA ARG A 15 -2.26 8.10 1.27
C ARG A 15 -3.71 8.41 1.61
N GLU A 16 -4.62 8.15 0.69
CA GLU A 16 -6.05 8.37 0.91
C GLU A 16 -6.62 7.48 2.03
N ASN A 17 -6.08 6.29 2.23
CA ASN A 17 -6.62 5.33 3.19
C ASN A 17 -5.95 5.37 4.57
N VAL A 18 -4.62 5.58 4.63
CA VAL A 18 -3.83 5.47 5.87
C VAL A 18 -2.83 6.61 6.06
N GLY A 19 -2.84 7.63 5.19
CA GLY A 19 -1.96 8.80 5.29
C GLY A 19 -0.49 8.54 4.93
N LEU A 20 -0.17 7.33 4.43
CA LEU A 20 1.19 6.88 4.10
C LEU A 20 1.32 6.57 2.61
N ASP A 21 2.50 6.75 2.02
CA ASP A 21 2.75 6.28 0.67
C ASP A 21 3.02 4.76 0.60
N ALA A 22 3.05 4.19 -0.60
CA ALA A 22 3.22 2.74 -0.77
C ALA A 22 4.56 2.20 -0.24
N LYS A 23 5.61 3.03 -0.18
CA LYS A 23 6.91 2.65 0.38
C LYS A 23 6.81 2.56 1.90
N GLU A 24 6.19 3.55 2.52
CA GLU A 24 5.95 3.59 3.97
C GLU A 24 5.04 2.45 4.43
N VAL A 25 3.97 2.16 3.68
CA VAL A 25 3.10 1.01 3.97
C VAL A 25 3.85 -0.31 3.84
N ALA A 26 4.70 -0.47 2.82
CA ALA A 26 5.52 -1.67 2.66
C ALA A 26 6.49 -1.87 3.83
N ASP A 27 7.16 -0.79 4.26
CA ASP A 27 8.08 -0.81 5.39
C ASP A 27 7.32 -1.15 6.70
N LEU A 28 6.14 -0.57 6.93
CA LEU A 28 5.30 -0.83 8.10
C LEU A 28 4.75 -2.27 8.13
N ALA A 29 4.37 -2.81 6.97
CA ALA A 29 3.89 -4.18 6.82
C ALA A 29 5.02 -5.22 6.80
N ASN A 30 6.28 -4.78 6.84
CA ASN A 30 7.47 -5.61 6.70
C ASN A 30 7.44 -6.48 5.42
N VAL A 31 7.02 -5.87 4.30
CA VAL A 31 6.99 -6.49 2.97
C VAL A 31 8.04 -5.80 2.09
N PRO A 32 8.88 -6.54 1.34
CA PRO A 32 9.82 -5.92 0.42
C PRO A 32 9.10 -5.02 -0.59
N ARG A 33 9.53 -3.76 -0.72
CA ARG A 33 8.85 -2.74 -1.54
C ARG A 33 8.56 -3.21 -2.96
N ARG A 34 9.53 -3.85 -3.64
CA ARG A 34 9.34 -4.38 -4.99
C ARG A 34 8.18 -5.38 -5.04
N THR A 35 8.16 -6.32 -4.10
CA THR A 35 7.08 -7.29 -3.94
C THR A 35 5.74 -6.58 -3.72
N PHE A 36 5.71 -5.55 -2.89
CA PHE A 36 4.50 -4.81 -2.58
C PHE A 36 3.91 -4.09 -3.80
N TYR A 37 4.77 -3.44 -4.61
CA TYR A 37 4.37 -2.85 -5.89
C TYR A 37 3.90 -3.91 -6.90
N ASP A 38 4.52 -5.08 -6.94
CA ASP A 38 4.09 -6.18 -7.81
C ASP A 38 2.75 -6.78 -7.35
N TRP A 39 2.52 -6.83 -6.03
CA TRP A 39 1.28 -7.31 -5.43
C TRP A 39 0.10 -6.37 -5.70
N TRP A 40 0.33 -5.07 -5.84
CA TRP A 40 -0.73 -4.15 -6.23
C TRP A 40 -1.44 -4.58 -7.52
N ARG A 41 -0.68 -5.11 -8.49
CA ARG A 41 -1.24 -5.63 -9.75
C ARG A 41 -1.73 -7.07 -9.67
N THR A 42 -1.04 -7.92 -8.92
CA THR A 42 -1.22 -9.38 -8.97
C THR A 42 -2.00 -9.97 -7.80
N ARG A 43 -2.07 -9.26 -6.67
CA ARG A 43 -2.62 -9.70 -5.38
C ARG A 43 -3.29 -8.53 -4.66
N ARG A 44 -4.08 -7.74 -5.40
CA ARG A 44 -4.69 -6.49 -4.91
C ARG A 44 -5.43 -6.66 -3.58
N THR A 45 -6.20 -7.73 -3.42
CA THR A 45 -6.92 -8.02 -2.16
C THR A 45 -5.99 -8.17 -0.95
N ALA A 46 -4.80 -8.78 -1.10
CA ALA A 46 -3.85 -8.89 0.01
C ALA A 46 -3.31 -7.52 0.44
N VAL A 47 -3.07 -6.63 -0.53
CA VAL A 47 -2.66 -5.25 -0.29
C VAL A 47 -3.78 -4.47 0.42
N GLU A 48 -5.02 -4.59 -0.05
CA GLU A 48 -6.19 -3.95 0.56
C GLU A 48 -6.37 -4.38 2.02
N LEU A 49 -6.24 -5.68 2.31
CA LEU A 49 -6.30 -6.20 3.69
C LEU A 49 -5.17 -5.68 4.60
N ILE A 50 -3.95 -5.53 4.06
CA ILE A 50 -2.84 -4.93 4.81
C ILE A 50 -3.16 -3.48 5.18
N ILE A 51 -3.70 -2.71 4.23
CA ILE A 51 -4.07 -1.30 4.43
C ILE A 51 -5.21 -1.19 5.45
N GLU A 52 -6.26 -2.00 5.35
CA GLU A 52 -7.34 -2.07 6.34
C GLU A 52 -6.82 -2.40 7.75
N GLY A 53 -5.88 -3.36 7.86
CA GLY A 53 -5.26 -3.70 9.14
C GLY A 53 -4.41 -2.56 9.74
N ILE A 54 -3.78 -1.73 8.90
CA ILE A 54 -3.07 -0.52 9.35
C ILE A 54 -4.08 0.53 9.82
N LYS A 55 -5.11 0.81 9.02
CA LYS A 55 -6.17 1.76 9.34
C LYS A 55 -6.84 1.43 10.66
N HIS A 56 -7.23 0.16 10.84
CA HIS A 56 -7.82 -0.31 12.10
C HIS A 56 -6.90 -0.05 13.30
N ARG A 57 -5.58 -0.27 13.19
CA ARG A 57 -4.64 0.01 14.28
C ARG A 57 -4.50 1.51 14.59
N GLN A 58 -4.57 2.37 13.57
CA GLN A 58 -4.54 3.83 13.76
C GLN A 58 -5.81 4.34 14.46
N GLU A 59 -6.97 3.76 14.17
CA GLU A 59 -8.24 4.13 14.81
C GLU A 59 -8.32 3.74 16.29
N GLN A 60 -7.50 2.78 16.74
CA GLN A 60 -7.45 2.33 18.14
C GLN A 60 -6.33 3.02 18.96
N ALA A 61 -5.54 3.90 18.36
CA ALA A 61 -4.41 4.60 18.99
C ALA A 61 -4.79 6.02 19.43
#